data_AF-A0A7J8YX67-F1
#
_entry.id   AF-A0A7J8YX67-F1
#
_cell.length_a   1.000
_cell.length_b   1.000
_cell.length_c   1.000
_cell.angle_alpha   90.00
_cell.angle_beta   90.00
_cell.angle_gamma   90.00
#
_symmetry.space_group_name_H-M   'P 1'
#
loop_
_entity.id
_entity.type
_entity.pdbx_description
1 polymer ?
#
loop_
_entity_poly.entity_id
_entity_poly.type
_entity_poly.pdbx_seq_one_letter_code
_entity_poly.pdbx_strand_id
1 'polypeptide(L)'
;MDSTSNLEKGDRAELQRQQRASDAHGRSGDVDSVVPITSTRYAINKLKLPVKTAWRPWSINDEVGGYVEEYEGLTLVTVRDAGHLVPSYQPARALTMISSFLQGVLPPPKQYL
;
A
#
# COMPACT_ATOMS: atom_id res chain seq x y z
N MET A 1 -31.98 30.38 27.57
CA MET A 1 -30.59 30.16 27.13
C MET A 1 -30.33 28.68 27.33
N ASP A 2 -30.38 27.91 26.24
CA ASP A 2 -30.41 26.45 26.26
C ASP A 2 -28.99 25.88 26.17
N SER A 3 -28.52 25.31 27.28
CA SER A 3 -27.18 24.74 27.45
C SER A 3 -27.00 23.35 26.82
N THR A 4 -28.05 22.76 26.23
CA THR A 4 -27.97 21.41 25.63
C THR A 4 -27.30 21.39 24.26
N SER A 5 -27.25 22.53 23.55
CA SER A 5 -26.68 22.64 22.20
C SER A 5 -25.15 22.54 22.12
N ASN A 6 -24.44 22.72 23.24
CA ASN A 6 -22.97 22.72 23.27
C ASN A 6 -22.36 21.34 23.58
N LEU A 7 -23.09 20.43 24.23
CA LEU A 7 -22.60 19.07 24.49
C LEU A 7 -22.60 18.20 23.21
N GLU A 8 -23.62 18.30 22.36
CA GLU A 8 -23.70 17.49 21.12
C GLU A 8 -22.66 17.88 20.05
N LYS A 9 -22.18 19.13 20.06
CA LYS A 9 -21.12 19.58 19.15
C LYS A 9 -19.74 19.04 19.54
N GLY A 10 -19.49 18.88 20.84
CA GLY A 10 -18.25 18.30 21.36
C GLY A 10 -18.10 16.84 20.93
N ASP A 11 -19.15 16.05 21.11
CA ASP A 11 -19.15 14.63 20.75
C ASP A 11 -19.03 14.40 19.24
N ARG A 12 -19.63 15.25 18.39
CA ARG A 12 -19.43 15.16 16.93
C ARG A 12 -18.01 15.50 16.49
N ALA A 13 -17.36 16.44 17.16
CA ALA A 13 -15.97 16.79 16.88
C ALA A 13 -14.99 15.69 17.35
N GLU A 14 -15.29 15.07 18.48
CA GLU A 14 -14.57 13.90 19.02
C GLU A 14 -14.73 12.69 18.10
N LEU A 15 -15.97 12.37 17.69
CA LEU A 15 -16.28 11.29 16.75
C LEU A 15 -15.62 11.53 15.38
N GLN A 16 -15.55 12.78 14.91
CA GLN A 16 -14.88 13.11 13.65
C GLN A 16 -13.35 13.09 13.75
N ARG A 17 -12.78 13.29 14.95
CA ARG A 17 -11.36 13.04 15.24
C ARG A 17 -11.05 11.55 15.35
N GLN A 18 -11.94 10.77 15.96
CA GLN A 18 -11.84 9.31 16.05
C GLN A 18 -12.00 8.66 14.66
N GLN A 19 -12.86 9.20 13.79
CA GLN A 19 -12.99 8.80 12.38
C GLN A 19 -11.72 9.13 11.56
N ARG A 20 -11.09 10.30 11.80
CA ARG A 20 -9.82 10.66 11.17
C ARG A 20 -8.63 9.83 11.67
N ALA A 21 -8.72 9.27 12.88
CA ALA A 21 -7.71 8.38 13.44
C ALA A 21 -7.83 6.94 12.91
N SER A 22 -9.02 6.50 12.48
CA SER A 22 -9.21 5.19 11.84
C SER A 22 -8.75 5.15 10.37
N ASP A 23 -8.46 6.30 9.75
CA ASP A 23 -8.05 6.40 8.35
C ASP A 23 -6.54 6.16 8.13
N ALA A 24 -5.76 6.00 9.19
CA ALA A 24 -4.32 5.72 9.10
C ALA A 24 -4.05 4.20 9.02
N HIS A 25 -4.31 3.60 7.86
CA HIS A 25 -4.01 2.18 7.58
C HIS A 25 -3.06 2.06 6.37
N GLY A 26 -1.76 2.13 6.65
CA GLY A 26 -0.69 2.24 5.66
C GLY A 26 -0.58 1.05 4.70
N ARG A 27 -0.91 1.29 3.43
CA ARG A 27 -0.46 0.49 2.28
C ARG A 27 -0.04 1.45 1.16
N SER A 28 1.25 1.46 0.84
CA SER A 28 1.83 2.39 -0.15
C SER A 28 1.54 1.92 -1.58
N GLY A 29 0.62 2.59 -2.25
CA GLY A 29 0.56 2.61 -3.70
C GLY A 29 1.59 3.60 -4.27
N ASP A 30 2.01 3.45 -5.52
CA ASP A 30 3.15 4.23 -6.04
C ASP A 30 2.86 5.73 -6.25
N VAL A 31 1.58 6.15 -6.20
CA VAL A 31 1.16 7.57 -6.19
C VAL A 31 0.66 8.04 -4.83
N ASP A 32 0.88 7.26 -3.76
CA ASP A 32 0.57 7.68 -2.39
C ASP A 32 1.53 8.78 -1.90
N SER A 33 0.98 9.95 -1.59
CA SER A 33 1.74 11.09 -1.08
C SER A 33 1.90 11.08 0.44
N VAL A 34 1.11 10.28 1.17
CA VAL A 34 1.17 10.21 2.64
C VAL A 34 2.30 9.28 3.07
N VAL A 35 2.40 8.09 2.44
CA VAL A 35 3.52 7.16 2.63
C VAL A 35 4.11 6.84 1.26
N PRO A 36 4.97 7.71 0.71
CA PRO A 36 5.56 7.49 -0.60
C PRO A 36 6.51 6.30 -0.59
N ILE A 37 6.57 5.59 -1.71
CA ILE A 37 7.42 4.40 -1.87
C ILE A 37 8.90 4.67 -1.58
N THR A 38 9.36 5.91 -1.79
CA THR A 38 10.72 6.36 -1.48
C THR A 38 11.06 6.22 0.00
N SER A 39 10.13 6.59 0.89
CA SER A 39 10.29 6.44 2.34
C SER A 39 10.38 4.98 2.74
N THR A 40 9.51 4.12 2.19
CA THR A 40 9.53 2.68 2.45
C THR A 40 10.83 2.02 1.96
N ARG A 41 11.30 2.36 0.74
CA ARG A 41 12.58 1.85 0.22
C ARG A 41 13.76 2.31 1.08
N TYR A 42 13.76 3.56 1.54
CA TYR A 42 14.80 4.06 2.44
C TYR A 42 14.85 3.26 3.75
N ALA A 43 13.69 2.99 4.36
CA ALA A 43 13.60 2.21 5.59
C ALA A 43 14.12 0.77 5.39
N ILE A 44 13.71 0.10 4.31
CA ILE A 44 14.17 -1.27 3.98
C ILE A 44 15.69 -1.30 3.73
N ASN A 45 16.24 -0.30 3.03
CA ASN A 45 17.67 -0.19 2.78
C ASN A 45 18.52 -0.07 4.05
N LYS A 46 17.93 0.32 5.19
CA LYS A 46 18.60 0.34 6.50
C LYS A 46 18.69 -1.03 7.16
N LEU A 47 17.81 -1.97 6.79
CA LEU A 47 17.85 -3.34 7.30
C LEU A 47 19.02 -4.16 6.73
N LYS A 48 19.63 -3.71 5.62
CA LYS A 48 20.78 -4.36 4.97
C LYS A 48 20.54 -5.84 4.66
N LEU A 49 19.29 -6.20 4.35
CA LEU A 49 18.92 -7.56 3.97
C LEU A 49 19.54 -7.91 2.60
N PRO A 50 20.05 -9.14 2.40
CA PRO A 50 20.47 -9.62 1.10
C PRO A 50 19.32 -9.60 0.10
N VAL A 51 19.58 -9.12 -1.13
CA VAL A 51 18.62 -9.14 -2.23
C VAL A 51 18.60 -10.53 -2.85
N LYS A 52 17.42 -11.17 -2.87
CA LYS A 52 17.17 -12.45 -3.54
C LYS A 52 16.74 -12.25 -4.99
N THR A 53 15.80 -11.34 -5.21
CA THR A 53 15.30 -10.98 -6.54
C THR A 53 15.40 -9.47 -6.68
N ALA A 54 16.22 -9.03 -7.64
CA ALA A 54 16.40 -7.61 -7.93
C ALA A 54 15.08 -6.96 -8.39
N TRP A 55 14.96 -5.65 -8.14
CA TRP A 55 13.83 -4.83 -8.57
C TRP A 55 13.42 -5.09 -10.03
N ARG A 56 12.23 -5.65 -10.22
CA ARG A 56 11.69 -6.01 -11.55
C ARG A 56 10.22 -5.64 -11.68
N PRO A 57 9.73 -5.38 -12.90
CA PRO A 57 8.30 -5.20 -13.12
C PRO A 57 7.56 -6.54 -12.95
N TRP A 58 6.31 -6.43 -12.51
CA TRP A 58 5.33 -7.51 -12.57
C TRP A 58 4.11 -7.07 -13.37
N SER A 59 3.39 -8.02 -13.96
CA SER A 59 2.30 -7.71 -14.89
C SER A 59 1.04 -8.53 -14.67
N ILE A 60 -0.08 -7.97 -15.10
CA ILE A 60 -1.37 -8.66 -15.28
C ILE A 60 -1.84 -8.32 -16.69
N ASN A 61 -2.24 -9.32 -17.47
CA ASN A 61 -2.73 -9.13 -18.84
C ASN A 61 -1.78 -8.26 -19.68
N ASP A 62 -0.49 -8.54 -19.63
CA ASP A 62 0.60 -7.82 -20.32
C ASP A 62 0.79 -6.33 -19.94
N GLU A 63 0.00 -5.82 -19.00
CA GLU A 63 0.19 -4.49 -18.45
C GLU A 63 1.05 -4.53 -17.18
N VAL A 64 1.92 -3.53 -17.02
CA VAL A 64 2.70 -3.37 -15.78
C VAL A 64 1.73 -3.11 -14.62
N GLY A 65 1.69 -4.04 -13.67
CA GLY A 65 0.91 -3.94 -12.44
C GLY A 65 1.67 -3.20 -11.34
N GLY A 66 3.00 -3.14 -11.45
CA GLY A 66 3.90 -2.44 -10.54
C GLY A 66 5.28 -3.08 -10.57
N TYR A 67 6.01 -2.98 -9.46
CA TYR A 67 7.34 -3.55 -9.30
C TYR A 67 7.45 -4.40 -8.05
N VAL A 68 8.41 -5.31 -8.04
CA VAL A 68 8.71 -6.18 -6.91
C VAL A 68 10.22 -6.31 -6.72
N GLU A 69 10.66 -6.31 -5.46
CA GLU A 69 12.02 -6.60 -5.04
C GLU A 69 11.96 -7.51 -3.80
N GLU A 70 12.66 -8.63 -3.89
CA GLU A 70 12.65 -9.64 -2.84
C GLU A 70 13.98 -9.61 -2.11
N TYR A 71 13.91 -9.56 -0.79
CA TYR A 71 15.01 -9.68 0.14
C TYR A 71 14.87 -10.97 0.95
N GLU A 72 15.92 -11.34 1.67
CA GLU A 72 15.83 -12.43 2.63
C GLU A 72 14.83 -12.08 3.76
N GLY A 73 13.70 -12.80 3.80
CA GLY A 73 12.66 -12.62 4.82
C GLY A 73 11.69 -11.45 4.57
N LEU A 74 11.81 -10.72 3.46
CA LEU A 74 10.98 -9.56 3.15
C LEU A 74 10.74 -9.41 1.64
N THR A 75 9.51 -9.15 1.21
CA THR A 75 9.20 -8.78 -0.17
C THR A 75 8.57 -7.40 -0.22
N LEU A 76 9.13 -6.51 -1.05
CA LEU A 76 8.55 -5.22 -1.36
C LEU A 76 7.79 -5.32 -2.69
N VAL A 77 6.50 -4.98 -2.69
CA VAL A 77 5.67 -4.91 -3.90
C VAL A 77 5.05 -3.51 -4.00
N THR A 78 5.11 -2.91 -5.18
CA THR A 78 4.35 -1.70 -5.52
C THR A 78 3.18 -2.06 -6.43
N VAL A 79 2.11 -1.28 -6.34
CA VAL A 79 1.00 -1.33 -7.28
C VAL A 79 0.96 -0.01 -8.03
N ARG A 80 1.07 -0.08 -9.35
CA ARG A 80 1.08 1.06 -10.26
C ARG A 80 -0.28 1.75 -10.28
N ASP A 81 -0.28 3.07 -10.30
CA ASP A 81 -1.46 3.94 -10.36
C ASP A 81 -2.42 3.71 -9.18
N ALA A 82 -1.88 3.38 -8.01
CA ALA A 82 -2.64 3.20 -6.79
C ALA A 82 -2.26 4.26 -5.74
N GLY A 83 -3.26 4.87 -5.10
CA GLY A 83 -3.07 5.69 -3.90
C GLY A 83 -3.00 4.84 -2.63
N HIS A 84 -3.21 5.48 -1.47
CA HIS A 84 -3.14 4.83 -0.15
C HIS A 84 -4.08 3.61 -0.01
N LEU A 85 -5.27 3.68 -0.60
CA LEU A 85 -6.26 2.60 -0.59
C LEU A 85 -6.15 1.74 -1.84
N VAL A 86 -5.05 1.00 -1.96
CA VAL A 86 -4.70 0.19 -3.14
C VAL A 86 -5.88 -0.64 -3.70
N PRO A 87 -6.66 -1.40 -2.90
CA PRO A 87 -7.79 -2.17 -3.42
C PRO A 87 -8.94 -1.33 -4.00
N SER A 88 -9.10 -0.08 -3.54
CA SER A 88 -10.13 0.83 -4.03
C SER A 88 -9.76 1.44 -5.38
N TYR A 89 -8.46 1.68 -5.63
CA TYR A 89 -7.97 2.27 -6.89
C TYR A 89 -7.67 1.21 -7.96
N GLN A 90 -7.09 0.08 -7.57
CA GLN A 90 -6.58 -0.94 -8.48
C GLN A 90 -6.99 -2.36 -8.02
N PRO A 91 -8.30 -2.70 -8.02
CA PRO A 91 -8.81 -3.92 -7.41
C PRO A 91 -8.22 -5.21 -8.01
N ALA A 92 -8.06 -5.29 -9.34
CA ALA A 92 -7.47 -6.46 -9.99
C ALA A 92 -5.98 -6.62 -9.65
N ARG A 93 -5.23 -5.51 -9.59
CA ARG A 93 -3.81 -5.50 -9.20
C ARG A 93 -3.64 -5.87 -7.73
N ALA A 94 -4.51 -5.36 -6.87
CA ALA A 94 -4.55 -5.68 -5.44
C ALA A 94 -4.85 -7.16 -5.20
N LEU A 95 -5.82 -7.73 -5.91
CA LEU A 95 -6.17 -9.15 -5.81
C LEU A 95 -4.98 -10.03 -6.20
N THR A 96 -4.32 -9.74 -7.32
CA THR A 96 -3.15 -10.51 -7.78
C THR A 96 -2.01 -10.45 -6.76
N MET A 97 -1.74 -9.28 -6.20
CA MET A 97 -0.74 -9.09 -5.14
C MET A 97 -1.08 -9.94 -3.91
N ILE A 98 -2.33 -9.89 -3.43
CA ILE A 98 -2.78 -10.66 -2.25
C ILE A 98 -2.75 -12.17 -2.52
N SER A 99 -3.20 -12.62 -3.69
CA SER A 99 -3.15 -14.03 -4.07
C SER A 99 -1.72 -14.54 -4.13
N SER A 100 -0.78 -13.77 -4.70
CA SER A 100 0.64 -14.12 -4.74
C SER A 100 1.23 -14.22 -3.33
N PHE A 101 0.90 -13.25 -2.46
CA PHE A 101 1.32 -13.26 -1.06
C PHE A 101 0.82 -14.50 -0.30
N LEU A 102 -0.45 -14.86 -0.43
CA LEU A 102 -1.03 -16.03 0.24
C LEU A 102 -0.45 -17.35 -0.25
N GLN A 103 0.03 -17.40 -1.50
CA GLN A 103 0.71 -18.56 -2.08
C GLN A 103 2.21 -18.60 -1.76
N GLY A 104 2.77 -17.54 -1.16
CA GLY A 104 4.20 -17.44 -0.90
C GLY A 104 5.04 -17.30 -2.17
N VAL A 105 4.48 -16.77 -3.25
CA VAL A 105 5.16 -16.56 -4.54
C VAL A 105 5.22 -15.09 -4.90
N LEU A 106 6.19 -14.70 -5.73
CA LEU A 106 6.26 -13.34 -6.25
C LEU A 106 5.19 -13.10 -7.34
N PRO A 107 4.69 -11.86 -7.49
CA PRO A 107 3.81 -11.51 -8.59
C PRO A 107 4.43 -11.84 -9.97
N PRO A 108 3.60 -12.21 -10.96
CA PRO A 108 4.06 -12.68 -12.26
C PRO A 108 5.00 -11.67 -12.94
N PRO A 109 6.17 -12.10 -13.46
CA PRO A 109 7.08 -11.20 -14.15
C PRO A 109 6.46 -10.64 -15.42
N LYS A 110 6.85 -9.42 -15.81
CA LYS A 110 6.52 -8.88 -17.12
C LYS A 110 7.11 -9.79 -18.20
N GLN A 111 6.25 -10.31 -19.08
CA GLN A 111 6.69 -11.07 -20.24
C GLN A 111 7.15 -10.08 -21.33
N TYR A 112 8.30 -10.36 -21.93
CA TYR A 112 8.81 -9.65 -23.09
C TYR A 112 8.63 -10.61 -24.28
N LEU A 113 7.65 -10.32 -25.13
CA LEU A 113 7.49 -10.98 -26.43
C LEU A 113 8.48 -10.39 -27.43
#